data_AF-A0A7S1ZFU4-F1
#
_entry.id   AF-A0A7S1ZFU4-F1
#
_cell.length_a   1.000
_cell.length_b   1.000
_cell.length_c   1.000
_cell.angle_alpha   90.00
_cell.angle_beta   90.00
_cell.angle_gamma   90.00
#
_symmetry.space_group_name_H-M   'P 1'
#
loop_
_entity.id
_entity.type
_entity.pdbx_description
1 polymer ?
#
loop_
_entity_poly.entity_id
_entity_poly.type
_entity_poly.pdbx_seq_one_letter_code
_entity_poly.pdbx_strand_id
1 'polypeptide(L)'
;VRILWMVPIYSLASWASLRLDIAEYADPLRDLYEAFVIEGFVYYLIELLGGEDSLADAIRHKDPRLGDHPWPLGRAVHRWGMGEEFMLQCKFGALQFVLVKTLTTAAYVMLRPLGLYSEGNFNLRSGFTYVTLLLNLSMAWAMYCLVKLFLATRDELTRPKDWRPVGKFLCIKGVVFFTFWQGFLLFVLRNAGVIGQMGEWNAENVADGLQNMLVCLEMLLFAVAHKFTFTHRDYLPDRNAAERVASWRSSEGGMTGEGHDMAVHRDDMKENGRANGNGGR
;
A
#
# COMPACT_ATOMS: atom_id res chain seq x y z
N VAL A 1 -5.92 -7.27 -0.21
CA VAL A 1 -5.65 -8.68 -0.61
C VAL A 1 -4.22 -8.88 -1.11
N ARG A 2 -3.66 -8.00 -1.97
CA ARG A 2 -2.25 -8.13 -2.45
C ARG A 2 -1.20 -8.12 -1.32
N ILE A 3 -1.30 -7.20 -0.35
CA ILE A 3 -0.34 -7.07 0.77
C ILE A 3 -0.22 -8.36 1.63
N LEU A 4 -1.31 -9.12 1.79
CA LEU A 4 -1.33 -10.37 2.58
C LEU A 4 -0.51 -11.49 1.95
N TRP A 5 -0.30 -11.46 0.63
CA TRP A 5 0.50 -12.44 -0.09
C TRP A 5 2.02 -12.17 0.00
N MET A 6 2.44 -11.02 0.55
CA MET A 6 3.85 -10.68 0.73
C MET A 6 4.58 -11.70 1.58
N VAL A 7 4.01 -12.04 2.73
CA VAL A 7 4.60 -12.97 3.68
C VAL A 7 4.78 -14.38 3.09
N PRO A 8 3.77 -15.03 2.49
CA PRO A 8 3.94 -16.36 1.90
C PRO A 8 4.86 -16.35 0.67
N ILE A 9 4.84 -15.32 -0.18
CA ILE A 9 5.72 -15.25 -1.36
C ILE A 9 7.18 -15.09 -0.93
N TYR A 10 7.45 -14.20 0.02
CA TYR A 10 8.81 -13.97 0.52
C TYR A 10 9.38 -15.20 1.20
N SER A 11 8.58 -15.87 2.03
CA SER A 11 9.00 -17.07 2.75
C SER A 11 9.22 -18.25 1.80
N LEU A 12 8.37 -18.43 0.79
CA LEU A 12 8.56 -19.48 -0.22
C LEU A 12 9.78 -19.21 -1.10
N ALA A 13 9.95 -17.97 -1.57
CA ALA A 13 11.07 -17.58 -2.43
C ALA A 13 12.41 -17.70 -1.69
N SER A 14 12.47 -17.24 -0.44
CA SER A 14 13.70 -17.30 0.37
C SER A 14 14.02 -18.74 0.81
N TRP A 15 13.01 -19.56 1.12
CA TRP A 15 13.21 -21.00 1.37
C TRP A 15 13.67 -21.74 0.12
N ALA A 16 13.07 -21.43 -1.04
CA ALA A 16 13.45 -22.02 -2.32
C ALA A 16 14.88 -21.63 -2.72
N SER A 17 15.26 -20.36 -2.53
CA SER A 17 16.62 -19.82 -2.71
C SER A 17 17.66 -20.53 -1.82
N LEU A 18 17.28 -20.98 -0.61
CA LEU A 18 18.16 -21.73 0.30
C LEU A 18 18.29 -23.22 -0.05
N ARG A 19 17.22 -23.84 -0.57
CA ARG A 19 17.11 -25.29 -0.81
C ARG A 19 17.48 -25.70 -2.23
N LEU A 20 17.24 -24.82 -3.17
CA LEU A 20 17.44 -24.99 -4.60
C LEU A 20 18.39 -23.87 -5.03
N ASP A 21 19.36 -24.17 -5.90
CA ASP A 21 20.35 -23.22 -6.40
C ASP A 21 19.72 -22.21 -7.40
N ILE A 22 18.57 -21.64 -7.01
CA ILE A 22 17.70 -20.74 -7.79
C ILE A 22 17.63 -19.34 -7.16
N ALA A 23 18.46 -19.07 -6.14
CA ALA A 23 18.60 -17.75 -5.51
C ALA A 23 18.70 -16.64 -6.55
N GLU A 24 19.47 -16.95 -7.58
CA GLU A 24 19.67 -16.26 -8.85
C GLU A 24 18.41 -15.69 -9.53
N TYR A 25 17.27 -16.38 -9.44
CA TYR A 25 15.99 -15.95 -10.03
C TYR A 25 14.94 -15.61 -8.97
N ALA A 26 15.03 -16.23 -7.79
CA ALA A 26 14.11 -16.00 -6.69
C ALA A 26 14.29 -14.60 -6.06
N ASP A 27 15.53 -14.14 -5.92
CA ASP A 27 15.84 -12.87 -5.26
C ASP A 27 15.34 -11.66 -6.09
N PRO A 28 15.55 -11.58 -7.43
CA PRO A 28 14.97 -10.51 -8.25
C PRO A 28 13.44 -10.51 -8.28
N LEU A 29 12.79 -11.69 -8.23
CA LEU A 29 11.33 -11.80 -8.19
C LEU A 29 10.76 -11.33 -6.84
N ARG A 30 11.44 -11.65 -5.73
CA ARG A 30 11.12 -11.15 -4.39
C ARG A 30 11.21 -9.62 -4.38
N ASP A 31 12.31 -9.09 -4.89
CA ASP A 31 12.57 -7.67 -5.04
C ASP A 31 11.53 -6.94 -5.89
N LEU A 32 11.06 -7.57 -6.97
CA LEU A 32 10.00 -7.04 -7.82
C LEU A 32 8.67 -6.92 -7.07
N TYR A 33 8.36 -7.88 -6.21
CA TYR A 33 7.14 -7.89 -5.41
C TYR A 33 7.07 -6.70 -4.44
N GLU A 34 8.20 -6.19 -3.94
CA GLU A 34 8.25 -4.97 -3.09
C GLU A 34 7.59 -3.78 -3.76
N ALA A 35 7.90 -3.59 -5.04
CA ALA A 35 7.39 -2.46 -5.79
C ALA A 35 5.86 -2.56 -5.92
N PHE A 36 5.34 -3.75 -6.19
CA PHE A 36 3.90 -4.00 -6.25
C PHE A 36 3.22 -3.83 -4.89
N VAL A 37 3.89 -4.11 -3.78
CA VAL A 37 3.34 -3.87 -2.43
C VAL A 37 3.21 -2.36 -2.16
N ILE A 38 4.22 -1.57 -2.52
CA ILE A 38 4.19 -0.10 -2.36
C ILE A 38 3.04 0.49 -3.20
N GLU A 39 2.91 0.09 -4.45
CA GLU A 39 1.81 0.51 -5.34
C GLU A 39 0.45 0.07 -4.80
N GLY A 40 0.30 -1.19 -4.42
CA GLY A 40 -0.93 -1.72 -3.84
C GLY A 40 -1.32 -1.02 -2.54
N PHE A 41 -0.36 -0.52 -1.77
CA PHE A 41 -0.63 0.26 -0.57
C PHE A 41 -1.14 1.68 -0.88
N VAL A 42 -0.60 2.33 -1.92
CA VAL A 42 -1.15 3.62 -2.40
C VAL A 42 -2.60 3.45 -2.81
N TYR A 43 -2.91 2.46 -3.65
CA TYR A 43 -4.30 2.18 -4.04
C TYR A 43 -5.19 1.79 -2.86
N TYR A 44 -4.66 1.04 -1.90
CA TYR A 44 -5.39 0.72 -0.69
C TYR A 44 -5.77 1.96 0.12
N LEU A 45 -4.88 2.95 0.24
CA LEU A 45 -5.21 4.21 0.91
C LEU A 45 -6.30 4.97 0.15
N ILE A 46 -6.21 5.03 -1.19
CA ILE A 46 -7.22 5.70 -2.02
C ILE A 46 -8.61 5.08 -1.79
N GLU A 47 -8.70 3.75 -1.86
CA GLU A 47 -9.97 3.04 -1.66
C GLU A 47 -10.49 3.17 -0.22
N LEU A 48 -9.61 3.18 0.78
CA LEU A 48 -10.00 3.32 2.17
C LEU A 48 -10.64 4.70 2.47
N LEU A 49 -10.27 5.73 1.72
CA LEU A 49 -10.86 7.07 1.81
C LEU A 49 -12.10 7.26 0.92
N GLY A 50 -12.65 6.17 0.35
CA GLY A 50 -13.85 6.24 -0.47
C GLY A 50 -13.59 6.58 -1.94
N GLY A 51 -12.39 6.28 -2.44
CA GLY A 51 -12.04 6.39 -3.85
C GLY A 51 -11.31 7.68 -4.23
N GLU A 52 -11.02 7.81 -5.53
CA GLU A 52 -10.20 8.90 -6.08
C GLU A 52 -10.85 10.28 -5.91
N ASP A 53 -12.15 10.39 -6.19
CA ASP A 53 -12.88 11.67 -6.11
C ASP A 53 -12.95 12.16 -4.66
N SER A 54 -13.35 11.28 -3.73
CA SER A 54 -13.43 11.58 -2.29
C SER A 54 -12.08 12.01 -1.72
N LEU A 55 -11.00 11.33 -2.13
CA LEU A 55 -9.64 11.67 -1.71
C LEU A 55 -9.18 13.00 -2.30
N ALA A 56 -9.44 13.25 -3.58
CA ALA A 56 -9.07 14.51 -4.23
C ALA A 56 -9.78 15.70 -3.56
N ASP A 57 -11.07 15.56 -3.23
CA ASP A 57 -11.81 16.60 -2.50
C ASP A 57 -11.31 16.76 -1.06
N ALA A 58 -11.02 15.67 -0.35
CA ALA A 58 -10.45 15.72 0.99
C ALA A 58 -9.09 16.46 1.02
N ILE A 59 -8.23 16.22 0.03
CA ILE A 59 -6.92 16.88 -0.07
C ILE A 59 -7.06 18.34 -0.51
N ARG A 60 -8.04 18.69 -1.35
CA ARG A 60 -8.25 20.06 -1.86
C ARG A 60 -8.43 21.09 -0.74
N HIS A 61 -9.01 20.70 0.38
CA HIS A 61 -9.25 21.57 1.54
C HIS A 61 -8.14 21.56 2.60
N LYS A 62 -7.06 20.81 2.39
CA LYS A 62 -5.91 20.74 3.33
C LYS A 62 -4.97 21.93 3.12
N ASP A 63 -4.07 22.13 4.11
CA ASP A 63 -3.07 23.19 4.07
C ASP A 63 -2.21 23.10 2.79
N PRO A 64 -2.20 24.13 1.93
CA PRO A 64 -1.39 24.15 0.71
C PRO A 64 0.12 23.91 0.94
N ARG A 65 0.62 24.07 2.17
CA ARG A 65 2.02 23.75 2.53
C ARG A 65 2.35 22.27 2.41
N LEU A 66 1.37 21.37 2.44
CA LEU A 66 1.57 19.94 2.17
C LEU A 66 2.04 19.69 0.72
N GLY A 67 1.67 20.59 -0.21
CA GLY A 67 2.15 20.58 -1.60
C GLY A 67 3.62 20.98 -1.73
N ASP A 68 4.19 21.65 -0.73
CA ASP A 68 5.59 22.08 -0.75
C ASP A 68 6.55 20.89 -0.55
N HIS A 69 7.78 21.08 -1.03
CA HIS A 69 8.85 20.11 -0.91
C HIS A 69 9.96 20.70 -0.02
N PRO A 70 10.50 19.94 0.95
CA PRO A 70 11.58 20.42 1.80
C PRO A 70 12.85 20.65 0.96
N TRP A 71 13.73 21.52 1.44
CA TRP A 71 15.05 21.69 0.85
C TRP A 71 15.85 20.37 0.99
N PRO A 72 16.55 19.88 -0.05
CA PRO A 72 16.84 20.52 -1.34
C PRO A 72 15.82 20.22 -2.47
N LEU A 73 14.90 19.27 -2.27
CA LEU A 73 13.94 18.84 -3.31
C LEU A 73 13.04 19.97 -3.81
N GLY A 74 12.70 20.93 -2.95
CA GLY A 74 11.92 22.12 -3.33
C GLY A 74 12.58 23.05 -4.36
N ARG A 75 13.87 22.85 -4.67
CA ARG A 75 14.55 23.55 -5.78
C ARG A 75 14.42 22.82 -7.12
N ALA A 76 14.28 21.50 -7.08
CA ALA A 76 14.28 20.64 -8.28
C ALA A 76 12.86 20.24 -8.72
N VAL A 77 11.90 20.21 -7.79
CA VAL A 77 10.53 19.74 -8.03
C VAL A 77 9.57 20.91 -7.89
N HIS A 78 8.67 21.06 -8.87
CA HIS A 78 7.56 22.00 -8.79
C HIS A 78 6.63 21.67 -7.62
N ARG A 79 6.08 22.72 -7.00
CA ARG A 79 5.07 22.59 -5.94
C ARG A 79 3.82 21.90 -6.48
N TRP A 80 3.35 20.85 -5.84
CA TRP A 80 2.14 20.15 -6.30
C TRP A 80 0.88 20.90 -5.89
N GLY A 81 -0.04 21.09 -6.83
CA GLY A 81 -1.39 21.58 -6.56
C GLY A 81 -2.17 20.60 -5.68
N MET A 82 -2.91 21.13 -4.68
CA MET A 82 -3.71 20.29 -3.79
C MET A 82 -4.93 19.70 -4.51
N GLY A 83 -5.32 18.50 -4.11
CA GLY A 83 -6.46 17.77 -4.66
C GLY A 83 -6.03 16.69 -5.65
N GLU A 84 -6.58 16.71 -6.86
CA GLU A 84 -6.35 15.70 -7.89
C GLU A 84 -4.87 15.63 -8.32
N GLU A 85 -4.24 16.78 -8.56
CA GLU A 85 -2.84 16.83 -9.00
C GLU A 85 -1.91 16.15 -7.99
N PHE A 86 -2.02 16.49 -6.70
CA PHE A 86 -1.26 15.86 -5.63
C PHE A 86 -1.46 14.34 -5.57
N MET A 87 -2.72 13.88 -5.68
CA MET A 87 -3.05 12.45 -5.67
C MET A 87 -2.41 11.73 -6.87
N LEU A 88 -2.53 12.31 -8.07
CA LEU A 88 -1.95 11.76 -9.29
C LEU A 88 -0.42 11.68 -9.19
N GLN A 89 0.26 12.71 -8.68
CA GLN A 89 1.70 12.69 -8.46
C GLN A 89 2.12 11.58 -7.48
N CYS A 90 1.32 11.34 -6.44
CA CYS A 90 1.57 10.25 -5.51
C CYS A 90 1.40 8.87 -6.17
N LYS A 91 0.37 8.69 -7.00
CA LYS A 91 0.14 7.48 -7.79
C LYS A 91 1.27 7.23 -8.78
N PHE A 92 1.63 8.25 -9.57
CA PHE A 92 2.72 8.16 -10.54
C PHE A 92 4.06 7.88 -9.86
N GLY A 93 4.33 8.47 -8.71
CA GLY A 93 5.54 8.20 -7.94
C GLY A 93 5.65 6.74 -7.47
N ALA A 94 4.55 6.09 -7.11
CA ALA A 94 4.57 4.66 -6.80
C ALA A 94 4.66 3.80 -8.06
N LEU A 95 3.90 4.15 -9.11
CA LEU A 95 3.89 3.42 -10.37
C LEU A 95 5.26 3.45 -11.09
N GLN A 96 5.98 4.58 -11.06
CA GLN A 96 7.29 4.67 -11.66
C GLN A 96 8.25 3.65 -11.05
N PHE A 97 8.15 3.39 -9.74
CA PHE A 97 9.05 2.48 -9.07
C PHE A 97 8.80 1.04 -9.51
N VAL A 98 7.54 0.65 -9.65
CA VAL A 98 7.15 -0.64 -10.25
C VAL A 98 7.71 -0.79 -11.65
N LEU A 99 7.56 0.23 -12.50
CA LEU A 99 8.06 0.17 -13.87
C LEU A 99 9.58 0.07 -13.93
N VAL A 100 10.30 0.94 -13.21
CA VAL A 100 11.78 0.92 -13.18
C VAL A 100 12.28 -0.42 -12.64
N LYS A 101 11.67 -0.95 -11.57
CA LYS A 101 12.09 -2.22 -10.98
C LYS A 101 11.75 -3.41 -11.89
N THR A 102 10.61 -3.40 -12.57
CA THR A 102 10.24 -4.42 -13.56
C THR A 102 11.22 -4.43 -14.73
N LEU A 103 11.50 -3.27 -15.32
CA LEU A 103 12.43 -3.15 -16.45
C LEU A 103 13.84 -3.58 -16.05
N THR A 104 14.28 -3.20 -14.85
CA THR A 104 15.59 -3.58 -14.34
C THR A 104 15.68 -5.08 -14.07
N THR A 105 14.64 -5.68 -13.50
CA THR A 105 14.57 -7.13 -13.24
C THR A 105 14.54 -7.92 -14.55
N ALA A 106 13.77 -7.46 -15.54
CA ALA A 106 13.73 -8.08 -16.85
C ALA A 106 15.08 -7.98 -17.57
N ALA A 107 15.71 -6.80 -17.54
CA ALA A 107 17.05 -6.59 -18.08
C ALA A 107 18.06 -7.52 -17.41
N TYR A 108 18.04 -7.62 -16.08
CA TYR A 108 18.88 -8.54 -15.32
C TYR A 108 18.75 -9.99 -15.81
N VAL A 109 17.52 -10.51 -15.84
CA VAL A 109 17.25 -11.90 -16.27
C VAL A 109 17.69 -12.16 -17.72
N MET A 110 17.61 -11.16 -18.61
CA MET A 110 18.05 -11.28 -20.01
C MET A 110 19.57 -11.16 -20.19
N LEU A 111 20.22 -10.24 -19.48
CA LEU A 111 21.65 -9.91 -19.64
C LEU A 111 22.58 -10.85 -18.89
N ARG A 112 22.11 -11.48 -17.82
CA ARG A 112 22.89 -12.39 -16.98
C ARG A 112 23.37 -13.66 -17.71
N PRO A 113 22.54 -14.44 -18.44
CA PRO A 113 23.03 -15.60 -19.18
C PRO A 113 24.01 -15.24 -20.32
N LEU A 114 24.02 -13.98 -20.76
CA LEU A 114 24.97 -13.46 -21.74
C LEU A 114 26.33 -13.10 -21.13
N GLY A 115 26.49 -13.20 -19.80
CA GLY A 115 27.73 -12.83 -19.09
C GLY A 115 28.04 -11.33 -19.10
N LEU A 116 27.08 -10.50 -19.52
CA LEU A 116 27.25 -9.04 -19.66
C LEU A 116 26.91 -8.26 -18.38
N TYR A 117 26.38 -8.95 -17.36
CA TYR A 117 26.00 -8.35 -16.08
C TYR A 117 27.00 -8.76 -14.99
N SER A 118 27.92 -7.86 -14.63
CA SER A 118 28.88 -8.09 -13.55
C SER A 118 28.29 -7.62 -12.21
N GLU A 119 27.64 -8.54 -11.50
CA GLU A 119 27.20 -8.34 -10.10
C GLU A 119 28.38 -8.02 -9.17
N GLY A 120 28.11 -7.25 -8.11
CA GLY A 120 29.05 -7.02 -7.00
C GLY A 120 30.20 -6.03 -7.26
N ASN A 121 30.48 -5.67 -8.52
CA ASN A 121 31.53 -4.71 -8.85
C ASN A 121 31.03 -3.25 -8.79
N PHE A 122 31.21 -2.61 -7.63
CA PHE A 122 30.99 -1.17 -7.42
C PHE A 122 32.06 -0.31 -8.12
N ASN A 123 32.11 -0.38 -9.45
CA ASN A 123 32.91 0.51 -10.27
C ASN A 123 32.01 1.55 -10.95
N LEU A 124 32.46 2.81 -11.02
CA LEU A 124 31.77 3.89 -11.77
C LEU A 124 31.68 3.61 -13.28
N ARG A 125 32.35 2.57 -13.76
CA ARG A 125 32.35 2.09 -15.14
C ARG A 125 31.43 0.88 -15.37
N SER A 126 30.84 0.32 -14.31
CA SER A 126 29.95 -0.84 -14.37
C SER A 126 28.49 -0.40 -14.47
N GLY A 127 27.71 -1.03 -15.36
CA GLY A 127 26.26 -0.80 -15.48
C GLY A 127 25.49 -1.13 -14.21
N PHE A 128 25.99 -2.09 -13.41
CA PHE A 128 25.41 -2.49 -12.12
C PHE A 128 25.27 -1.31 -11.15
N THR A 129 26.30 -0.46 -11.04
CA THR A 129 26.31 0.69 -10.13
C THR A 129 25.23 1.71 -10.50
N TYR A 130 25.10 2.03 -11.80
CA TYR A 130 24.10 3.00 -12.27
C TYR A 130 22.68 2.48 -12.11
N VAL A 131 22.46 1.20 -12.41
CA VAL A 131 21.17 0.53 -12.21
C VAL A 131 20.79 0.53 -10.74
N THR A 132 21.72 0.17 -9.85
CA THR A 132 21.53 0.18 -8.40
C THR A 132 21.21 1.59 -7.90
N LEU A 133 21.94 2.62 -8.34
CA LEU A 133 21.69 4.00 -7.96
C LEU A 133 20.31 4.49 -8.45
N LEU A 134 19.95 4.18 -9.69
CA LEU A 134 18.64 4.52 -10.27
C LEU A 134 17.50 3.88 -9.48
N LEU A 135 17.62 2.60 -9.13
CA LEU A 135 16.64 1.89 -8.31
C LEU A 135 16.48 2.53 -6.94
N ASN A 136 17.58 2.86 -6.26
CA ASN A 136 17.55 3.50 -4.95
C ASN A 136 16.89 4.89 -5.00
N LEU A 137 17.20 5.70 -6.02
CA LEU A 137 16.58 7.01 -6.22
C LEU A 137 15.08 6.90 -6.52
N SER A 138 14.70 5.97 -7.41
CA SER A 138 13.30 5.70 -7.76
C SER A 138 12.49 5.24 -6.55
N MET A 139 13.08 4.36 -5.74
CA MET A 139 12.49 3.89 -4.49
C MET A 139 12.33 5.03 -3.48
N ALA A 140 13.38 5.84 -3.27
CA ALA A 140 13.33 6.98 -2.37
C ALA A 140 12.20 7.97 -2.76
N TRP A 141 12.03 8.20 -4.05
CA TRP A 141 10.94 9.02 -4.58
C TRP A 141 9.56 8.41 -4.33
N ALA A 142 9.36 7.13 -4.64
CA ALA A 142 8.08 6.44 -4.36
C ALA A 142 7.73 6.50 -2.87
N MET A 143 8.71 6.29 -2.00
CA MET A 143 8.53 6.37 -0.56
C MET A 143 8.24 7.79 -0.08
N TYR A 144 8.82 8.81 -0.72
CA TYR A 144 8.52 10.21 -0.45
C TYR A 144 7.06 10.55 -0.82
N CYS A 145 6.63 10.18 -2.03
CA CYS A 145 5.25 10.32 -2.50
C CYS A 145 4.26 9.67 -1.51
N LEU A 146 4.57 8.44 -1.10
CA LEU A 146 3.73 7.70 -0.18
C LEU A 146 3.65 8.32 1.21
N VAL A 147 4.77 8.85 1.74
CA VAL A 147 4.78 9.59 3.00
C VAL A 147 3.98 10.89 2.90
N LYS A 148 4.09 11.64 1.78
CA LYS A 148 3.28 12.84 1.56
C LYS A 148 1.79 12.53 1.51
N LEU A 149 1.40 11.49 0.76
CA LEU A 149 0.02 11.02 0.70
C LEU A 149 -0.50 10.64 2.09
N PHE A 150 0.31 9.91 2.86
CA PHE A 150 -0.02 9.53 4.22
C PHE A 150 -0.21 10.75 5.13
N LEU A 151 0.69 11.73 5.08
CA LEU A 151 0.58 12.95 5.90
C LEU A 151 -0.65 13.79 5.56
N ALA A 152 -1.03 13.84 4.27
CA ALA A 152 -2.23 14.53 3.83
C ALA A 152 -3.52 13.83 4.30
N THR A 153 -3.50 12.50 4.38
CA THR A 153 -4.68 11.67 4.68
C THR A 153 -4.78 11.19 6.14
N ARG A 154 -3.74 11.40 6.95
CA ARG A 154 -3.68 10.88 8.33
C ARG A 154 -4.90 11.27 9.18
N ASP A 155 -5.42 12.49 9.03
CA ASP A 155 -6.51 12.97 9.88
C ASP A 155 -7.84 12.31 9.49
N GLU A 156 -8.04 12.04 8.20
CA GLU A 156 -9.19 11.31 7.63
C GLU A 156 -9.14 9.84 8.07
N LEU A 157 -7.95 9.25 8.05
CA LEU A 157 -7.74 7.85 8.47
C LEU A 157 -7.92 7.63 9.98
N THR A 158 -7.88 8.70 10.79
CA THR A 158 -7.96 8.62 12.26
C THR A 158 -9.38 8.91 12.80
N ARG A 159 -10.33 9.33 11.96
CA ARG A 159 -11.75 9.55 12.33
C ARG A 159 -12.61 8.69 11.40
N PRO A 160 -13.42 7.69 11.81
CA PRO A 160 -14.10 7.46 13.09
C PRO A 160 -13.75 6.11 13.78
N LYS A 161 -12.80 5.35 13.25
CA LYS A 161 -12.31 4.06 13.77
C LYS A 161 -10.79 4.15 13.75
N ASP A 162 -10.14 3.80 14.86
CA ASP A 162 -8.71 4.06 15.08
C ASP A 162 -7.86 3.05 14.28
N TRP A 163 -7.81 3.19 12.96
CA TRP A 163 -7.33 2.19 11.99
C TRP A 163 -5.81 1.91 12.06
N ARG A 164 -5.07 2.61 12.94
CA ARG A 164 -3.60 2.58 13.10
C ARG A 164 -2.87 2.40 11.76
N PRO A 165 -3.13 3.27 10.75
CA PRO A 165 -2.55 3.15 9.42
C PRO A 165 -1.02 3.27 9.45
N VAL A 166 -0.47 4.03 10.41
CA VAL A 166 0.99 4.14 10.67
C VAL A 166 1.59 2.79 11.03
N GLY A 167 0.92 1.98 11.85
CA GLY A 167 1.41 0.66 12.26
C GLY A 167 1.40 -0.33 11.10
N LYS A 168 0.37 -0.29 10.25
CA LYS A 168 0.26 -1.09 9.02
C LYS A 168 1.31 -0.68 7.98
N PHE A 169 1.54 0.63 7.82
CA PHE A 169 2.59 1.19 6.96
C PHE A 169 4.01 0.88 7.44
N LEU A 170 4.26 1.02 8.75
CA LEU A 170 5.54 0.70 9.37
C LEU A 170 5.82 -0.80 9.37
N CYS A 171 4.78 -1.65 9.42
CA CYS A 171 4.94 -3.09 9.24
C CYS A 171 5.45 -3.44 7.84
N ILE A 172 4.95 -2.78 6.79
CA ILE A 172 5.37 -3.03 5.41
C ILE A 172 6.73 -2.38 5.11
N LYS A 173 6.92 -1.13 5.53
CA LYS A 173 8.15 -0.35 5.30
C LYS A 173 9.30 -0.80 6.19
N GLY A 174 9.01 -1.29 7.39
CA GLY A 174 9.98 -1.77 8.37
C GLY A 174 10.79 -2.92 7.80
N VAL A 175 10.12 -3.91 7.20
CA VAL A 175 10.75 -5.01 6.46
C VAL A 175 11.83 -4.47 5.55
N VAL A 176 11.44 -3.64 4.59
CA VAL A 176 12.33 -3.20 3.51
C VAL A 176 13.49 -2.34 4.04
N PHE A 177 13.24 -1.55 5.07
CA PHE A 177 14.27 -0.75 5.72
C PHE A 177 15.31 -1.64 6.42
N PHE A 178 14.87 -2.64 7.16
CA PHE A 178 15.76 -3.57 7.84
C PHE A 178 16.51 -4.47 6.86
N THR A 179 15.87 -4.98 5.79
CA THR A 179 16.58 -5.78 4.76
C THR A 179 17.71 -4.97 4.11
N PHE A 180 17.47 -3.69 3.81
CA PHE A 180 18.50 -2.82 3.25
C PHE A 180 19.67 -2.63 4.22
N TRP A 181 19.40 -2.32 5.49
CA TRP A 181 20.46 -2.14 6.49
C TRP A 181 21.20 -3.43 6.81
N GLN A 182 20.53 -4.58 6.77
CA GLN A 182 21.16 -5.90 6.87
C GLN A 182 22.14 -6.12 5.71
N GLY A 183 21.71 -5.89 4.47
CA GLY A 183 22.58 -6.04 3.30
C GLY A 183 23.77 -5.07 3.32
N PHE A 184 23.56 -3.81 3.72
CA PHE A 184 24.65 -2.86 3.90
C PHE A 184 25.62 -3.30 5.02
N LEU A 185 25.10 -3.77 6.16
CA LEU A 185 25.91 -4.25 7.26
C LEU A 185 26.76 -5.46 6.83
N LEU A 186 26.16 -6.43 6.14
CA LEU A 186 26.85 -7.61 5.63
C LEU A 186 27.91 -7.26 4.59
N PHE A 187 27.64 -6.29 3.72
CA PHE A 187 28.63 -5.73 2.79
C PHE A 187 29.82 -5.11 3.54
N VAL A 188 29.57 -4.33 4.59
CA VAL A 188 30.64 -3.76 5.43
C VAL A 188 31.42 -4.86 6.15
N LEU A 189 30.74 -5.87 6.72
CA LEU A 189 31.38 -6.99 7.41
C LEU A 189 32.24 -7.85 6.46
N ARG A 190 31.80 -8.04 5.21
CA ARG A 190 32.58 -8.66 4.14
C ARG A 190 33.85 -7.84 3.86
N ASN A 191 33.70 -6.54 3.63
CA ASN A 191 34.85 -5.67 3.32
C ASN A 191 35.81 -5.49 4.50
N ALA A 192 35.32 -5.60 5.73
CA ALA A 192 36.13 -5.62 6.95
C ALA A 192 36.86 -6.96 7.16
N GLY A 193 36.64 -7.96 6.30
CA GLY A 193 37.27 -9.29 6.38
C GLY A 193 36.71 -10.19 7.47
N VAL A 194 35.57 -9.84 8.08
CA VAL A 194 34.92 -10.65 9.13
C VAL A 194 34.19 -11.84 8.52
N ILE A 195 33.58 -11.65 7.35
CA ILE A 195 32.92 -12.71 6.58
C ILE A 195 33.91 -13.19 5.51
N GLY A 196 34.51 -14.35 5.75
CA GLY A 196 35.46 -15.01 4.86
C GLY A 196 34.84 -16.18 4.10
N GLN A 197 35.65 -16.80 3.24
CA GLN A 197 35.29 -18.04 2.55
C GLN A 197 35.07 -19.18 3.56
N MET A 198 33.97 -19.91 3.42
CA MET A 198 33.67 -21.10 4.24
C MET A 198 33.43 -22.31 3.34
N GLY A 199 34.35 -23.26 3.36
CA GLY A 199 34.27 -24.46 2.53
C GLY A 199 34.26 -24.11 1.04
N GLU A 200 33.27 -24.62 0.30
CA GLU A 200 33.10 -24.35 -1.14
C GLU A 200 32.47 -22.98 -1.44
N TRP A 201 32.00 -22.25 -0.42
CA TRP A 201 31.27 -21.00 -0.60
C TRP A 201 32.20 -19.80 -0.47
N ASN A 202 32.27 -18.99 -1.54
CA ASN A 202 32.96 -17.70 -1.52
C ASN A 202 32.31 -16.73 -0.51
N ALA A 203 33.09 -15.77 -0.02
CA ALA A 203 32.63 -14.79 0.98
C ALA A 203 31.37 -14.01 0.55
N GLU A 204 31.16 -13.86 -0.76
CA GLU A 204 29.95 -13.28 -1.36
C GLU A 204 28.73 -14.17 -1.14
N ASN A 205 28.79 -15.43 -1.58
CA ASN A 205 27.72 -16.41 -1.39
C ASN A 205 27.38 -16.63 0.10
N VAL A 206 28.40 -16.57 0.98
CA VAL A 206 28.20 -16.66 2.44
C VAL A 206 27.44 -15.44 2.96
N ALA A 207 27.79 -14.23 2.51
CA ALA A 207 27.08 -13.01 2.89
C ALA A 207 25.63 -13.01 2.38
N ASP A 208 25.41 -13.42 1.14
CA ASP A 208 24.08 -13.51 0.53
C ASP A 208 23.21 -14.56 1.23
N GLY A 209 23.77 -15.73 1.54
CA GLY A 209 23.10 -16.77 2.32
C GLY A 209 22.72 -16.29 3.73
N LEU A 210 23.62 -15.55 4.39
CA LEU A 210 23.36 -14.98 5.71
C LEU A 210 22.27 -13.90 5.66
N GLN A 211 22.28 -13.05 4.63
CA GLN A 211 21.22 -12.08 4.39
C GLN A 211 19.88 -12.79 4.20
N ASN A 212 19.81 -13.78 3.31
CA ASN A 212 18.59 -14.54 3.03
C ASN A 212 18.03 -15.26 4.27
N MET A 213 18.90 -15.76 5.16
CA MET A 213 18.49 -16.30 6.46
C MET A 213 17.90 -15.24 7.39
N LEU A 214 18.53 -14.05 7.49
CA LEU A 214 18.02 -12.93 8.29
C LEU A 214 16.66 -12.44 7.77
N VAL A 215 16.49 -12.34 6.45
CA VAL A 215 15.20 -12.01 5.81
C VAL A 215 14.14 -13.04 6.19
N CYS A 216 14.46 -14.34 6.16
CA CYS A 216 13.50 -15.38 6.54
C CYS A 216 13.00 -15.23 7.99
N LEU A 217 13.92 -14.96 8.93
CA LEU A 217 13.58 -14.74 10.34
C LEU A 217 12.76 -13.47 10.52
N GLU A 218 13.13 -12.41 9.81
CA GLU A 218 12.41 -11.16 9.82
C GLU A 218 10.98 -11.32 9.28
N MET A 219 10.80 -12.03 8.16
CA MET A 219 9.47 -12.32 7.61
C MET A 219 8.59 -13.08 8.60
N LEU A 220 9.16 -13.97 9.41
CA LEU A 220 8.44 -14.68 10.46
C LEU A 220 7.94 -13.72 11.55
N LEU A 221 8.79 -12.79 12.01
CA LEU A 221 8.42 -11.77 12.99
C LEU A 221 7.35 -10.83 12.42
N PHE A 222 7.47 -10.42 11.17
CA PHE A 222 6.48 -9.60 10.50
C PHE A 222 5.18 -10.33 10.21
N ALA A 223 5.18 -11.65 10.00
CA ALA A 223 3.97 -12.45 9.90
C ALA A 223 3.18 -12.42 11.21
N VAL A 224 3.88 -12.54 12.34
CA VAL A 224 3.29 -12.41 13.67
C VAL A 224 2.77 -10.99 13.90
N ALA A 225 3.55 -9.97 13.56
CA ALA A 225 3.12 -8.58 13.65
C ALA A 225 1.91 -8.26 12.76
N HIS A 226 1.85 -8.80 11.54
CA HIS A 226 0.71 -8.69 10.62
C HIS A 226 -0.57 -9.30 11.20
N LYS A 227 -0.47 -10.44 11.89
CA LYS A 227 -1.61 -11.05 12.57
C LYS A 227 -2.22 -10.13 13.63
N PHE A 228 -1.38 -9.37 14.34
CA PHE A 228 -1.84 -8.42 15.36
C PHE A 228 -2.32 -7.08 14.78
N THR A 229 -1.70 -6.60 13.69
CA THR A 229 -2.04 -5.31 13.06
C THR A 229 -3.22 -5.39 12.07
N PHE A 230 -3.45 -6.53 11.43
CA PHE A 230 -4.56 -6.77 10.50
C PHE A 230 -5.56 -7.77 11.11
N THR A 231 -6.25 -7.36 12.18
CA THR A 231 -7.30 -8.18 12.80
C THR A 231 -8.57 -8.18 11.94
N HIS A 232 -9.16 -9.37 11.68
CA HIS A 232 -10.34 -9.53 10.82
C HIS A 232 -11.58 -8.70 11.22
N ARG A 233 -11.62 -8.21 12.47
CA ARG A 233 -12.70 -7.38 13.02
C ARG A 233 -12.83 -6.01 12.35
N ASP A 234 -11.80 -5.60 11.60
CA ASP A 234 -11.82 -4.38 10.81
C ASP A 234 -12.75 -4.49 9.59
N TYR A 235 -12.93 -5.70 9.04
CA TYR A 235 -13.73 -5.99 7.84
C TYR A 235 -15.14 -6.50 8.16
N LEU A 236 -15.50 -6.64 9.43
CA LEU A 236 -16.88 -6.94 9.80
C LEU A 236 -17.72 -5.69 9.54
N PRO A 237 -18.87 -5.81 8.83
CA PRO A 237 -19.79 -4.69 8.68
C PRO A 237 -20.17 -4.21 10.07
N ASP A 238 -20.08 -2.89 10.29
CA ASP A 238 -20.42 -2.29 11.57
C ASP A 238 -21.86 -2.69 11.90
N ARG A 239 -22.03 -3.53 12.94
CA ARG A 239 -23.35 -4.02 13.38
C ARG A 239 -24.26 -2.82 13.69
N ASN A 240 -23.66 -1.71 14.12
CA ASN A 240 -24.35 -0.44 14.37
C ASN A 240 -24.77 0.27 13.08
N ALA A 241 -24.02 0.15 11.97
CA ALA A 241 -24.43 0.68 10.68
C ALA A 241 -25.58 -0.15 10.08
N ALA A 242 -25.55 -1.47 10.22
CA ALA A 242 -26.65 -2.34 9.84
C ALA A 242 -27.92 -2.07 10.69
N GLU A 243 -27.77 -1.86 12.01
CA GLU A 243 -28.86 -1.49 12.92
C GLU A 243 -29.40 -0.09 12.65
N ARG A 244 -28.55 0.89 12.32
CA ARG A 244 -28.99 2.23 11.89
C ARG A 244 -29.76 2.17 10.57
N VAL A 245 -29.27 1.44 9.56
CA VAL A 245 -29.99 1.27 8.29
C VAL A 245 -31.32 0.53 8.51
N ALA A 246 -31.36 -0.44 9.43
CA ALA A 246 -32.61 -1.10 9.83
C ALA A 246 -33.57 -0.14 10.56
N SER A 247 -33.09 0.71 11.47
CA SER A 247 -33.92 1.68 12.17
C SER A 247 -34.47 2.79 11.25
N TRP A 248 -33.67 3.23 10.27
CA TRP A 248 -34.11 4.16 9.22
C TRP A 248 -35.19 3.52 8.34
N ARG A 249 -35.01 2.28 7.88
CA ARG A 249 -36.03 1.54 7.12
C ARG A 249 -37.33 1.30 7.91
N SER A 250 -37.24 1.03 9.22
CA SER A 250 -38.41 0.93 10.08
C SER A 250 -39.13 2.27 10.27
N SER A 251 -38.41 3.39 10.23
CA SER A 251 -39.00 4.74 10.31
C SER A 251 -39.69 5.15 9.00
N GLU A 252 -39.12 4.81 7.84
CA GLU A 252 -39.74 5.03 6.52
C GLU A 252 -40.95 4.12 6.28
N GLY A 253 -40.92 2.88 6.78
CA GLY A 253 -42.07 1.97 6.75
C GLY A 253 -43.25 2.42 7.64
N GLY A 254 -42.98 3.18 8.71
CA GLY A 254 -44.01 3.77 9.56
C GLY A 254 -44.67 5.01 8.94
N MET A 255 -43.87 5.91 8.35
CA MET A 255 -44.37 7.14 7.72
C MET A 255 -45.18 6.89 6.42
N THR A 256 -44.96 5.76 5.75
CA THR A 256 -45.73 5.39 4.55
C THR A 256 -47.05 4.68 4.88
N GLY A 257 -47.16 4.04 6.05
CA GLY A 257 -48.42 3.43 6.54
C GLY A 257 -49.43 4.46 7.06
N GLU A 258 -48.99 5.39 7.92
CA GLU A 258 -49.89 6.42 8.48
C GLU A 258 -50.38 7.43 7.43
N GLY A 259 -49.57 7.72 6.41
CA GLY A 259 -49.96 8.60 5.31
C GLY A 259 -50.99 7.97 4.35
N HIS A 260 -50.98 6.64 4.21
CA HIS A 260 -51.95 5.92 3.39
C HIS A 260 -53.29 5.77 4.13
N ASP A 261 -53.27 5.44 5.42
CA ASP A 261 -54.49 5.33 6.24
C ASP A 261 -55.19 6.69 6.43
N MET A 262 -54.44 7.80 6.57
CA MET A 262 -55.05 9.14 6.61
C MET A 262 -55.61 9.60 5.26
N ALA A 263 -55.07 9.12 4.13
CA ALA A 263 -55.59 9.46 2.80
C ALA A 263 -56.88 8.67 2.50
N VAL A 264 -56.91 7.37 2.79
CA VAL A 264 -58.09 6.51 2.64
C VAL A 264 -59.24 7.01 3.53
N HIS A 265 -58.97 7.31 4.80
CA HIS A 265 -60.01 7.78 5.73
C HIS A 265 -60.57 9.17 5.36
N ARG A 266 -59.82 9.98 4.61
CA ARG A 266 -60.24 11.32 4.14
C ARG A 266 -61.03 11.27 2.84
N ASP A 267 -60.81 10.25 2.01
CA ASP A 267 -61.60 10.01 0.80
C ASP A 267 -62.94 9.33 1.13
N ASP A 268 -62.99 8.43 2.11
CA ASP A 268 -64.24 7.85 2.65
C ASP A 268 -65.20 8.93 3.21
N MET A 269 -64.66 9.97 3.87
CA MET A 269 -65.48 11.10 4.35
C MET A 269 -66.01 11.99 3.22
N LYS A 270 -65.29 12.11 2.10
CA LYS A 270 -65.73 12.92 0.94
C LYS A 270 -66.76 12.20 0.09
N GLU A 271 -66.70 10.87 0.01
CA GLU A 271 -67.68 10.08 -0.72
C GLU A 271 -69.02 10.02 0.04
N ASN A 272 -68.97 9.85 1.38
CA ASN A 272 -70.17 9.86 2.22
C ASN A 272 -70.84 11.25 2.32
N GLY A 273 -70.07 12.34 2.16
CA GLY A 273 -70.60 13.71 2.10
C GLY A 273 -71.29 14.08 0.78
N ARG A 274 -70.98 13.39 -0.33
CA ARG A 274 -71.64 13.62 -1.63
C ARG A 274 -72.92 12.81 -1.82
N ALA A 275 -73.05 11.67 -1.15
CA ALA A 275 -74.28 10.87 -1.19
C ALA A 275 -75.49 11.52 -0.49
N ASN A 276 -75.25 12.48 0.42
CA ASN A 276 -76.31 13.12 1.22
C ASN A 276 -76.77 14.50 0.68
N GLY A 277 -76.29 14.91 -0.50
CA GLY A 277 -76.49 16.26 -1.05
C GLY A 277 -77.52 16.38 -2.18
N ASN A 278 -78.20 15.30 -2.58
CA ASN A 278 -79.15 15.34 -3.70
C ASN A 278 -80.52 14.78 -3.30
N GLY A 279 -81.27 15.56 -2.54
CA GLY A 279 -82.62 15.22 -2.11
C GLY A 279 -83.28 16.36 -1.35
N GLY A 280 -83.77 17.37 -2.06
CA GLY A 280 -84.73 18.31 -1.46
C GLY A 280 -84.67 19.74 -1.96
N ARG A 281 -85.18 20.00 -3.16
CA ARG A 281 -86.32 20.87 -3.49
C ARG A 281 -86.26 21.35 -4.93
#